data_AF-A0A9D8XCB0-F1
#
_entry.id   AF-A0A9D8XCB0-F1
#
_cell.length_a   1.000
_cell.length_b   1.000
_cell.length_c   1.000
_cell.angle_alpha   90.00
_cell.angle_beta   90.00
_cell.angle_gamma   90.00
#
_symmetry.space_group_name_H-M   'P 1'
#
loop_
_entity.id
_entity.type
_entity.pdbx_description
1 polymer ?
#
loop_
_entity_poly.entity_id
_entity_poly.type
_entity_poly.pdbx_seq_one_letter_code
_entity_poly.pdbx_strand_id
1 'polypeptide(L)'
;MGEAIISRRSVKKSVSGAENNGRSWKTSNLTEISVNSVLGDNGKWVATTQDNGVFYSTDGKNWTQSKLTSGSFGAVCCREGSWVVGSLDDAGILYTSNLNSWSAAYPKKGSFKP
;
A
#
# COMPACT_ATOMS: atom_id res chain seq x y z
N MET A 1 -1.24 -28.24 6.52
CA MET A 1 -1.84 -27.89 5.22
C MET A 1 -2.98 -26.94 5.52
N GLY A 2 -2.80 -25.66 5.22
CA GLY A 2 -3.76 -24.61 5.56
C GLY A 2 -4.80 -24.42 4.46
N GLU A 3 -6.08 -24.40 4.84
CA GLU A 3 -7.16 -24.10 3.92
C GLU A 3 -7.37 -22.59 3.84
N ALA A 4 -7.15 -22.02 2.65
CA ALA A 4 -7.62 -20.68 2.33
C ALA A 4 -9.10 -20.76 1.93
N ILE A 5 -10.00 -20.29 2.80
CA ILE A 5 -11.42 -20.16 2.48
C ILE A 5 -11.65 -18.79 1.83
N ILE A 6 -11.72 -18.75 0.50
CA ILE A 6 -12.46 -17.70 -0.21
C ILE A 6 -13.91 -18.17 -0.32
N SER A 7 -14.72 -17.86 0.69
CA SER A 7 -16.17 -17.92 0.57
C SER A 7 -16.80 -17.00 1.60
N ARG A 8 -17.47 -15.95 1.15
CA ARG A 8 -18.57 -15.39 1.94
C ARG A 8 -19.87 -15.65 1.20
N ARG A 9 -20.49 -16.76 1.61
CA ARG A 9 -21.85 -17.18 1.28
C ARG A 9 -22.81 -16.00 1.29
N SER A 10 -23.60 -15.86 0.23
CA SER A 10 -24.86 -15.14 0.28
C SER A 10 -25.90 -16.04 0.94
N VAL A 11 -26.31 -15.75 2.18
CA VAL A 11 -27.60 -16.23 2.74
C VAL A 11 -28.22 -15.20 3.70
N LYS A 12 -29.28 -14.55 3.19
CA LYS A 12 -30.50 -13.98 3.80
C LYS A 12 -30.45 -13.17 5.13
N LYS A 13 -30.82 -11.89 4.93
CA LYS A 13 -31.75 -11.04 5.70
C LYS A 13 -31.39 -10.74 7.17
N SER A 14 -30.51 -9.75 7.37
CA SER A 14 -30.44 -9.02 8.64
C SER A 14 -31.64 -8.06 8.75
N VAL A 15 -32.50 -8.32 9.73
CA VAL A 15 -33.43 -7.34 10.28
C VAL A 15 -32.66 -6.60 11.37
N SER A 16 -32.62 -5.26 11.24
CA SER A 16 -31.91 -4.29 12.09
C SER A 16 -30.37 -4.23 11.93
N GLY A 17 -29.88 -3.06 11.54
CA GLY A 17 -28.47 -2.75 11.31
C GLY A 17 -28.10 -2.78 9.83
N ALA A 18 -28.06 -1.62 9.18
CA ALA A 18 -27.70 -1.49 7.77
C ALA A 18 -26.28 -2.01 7.51
N GLU A 19 -26.15 -3.27 7.11
CA GLU A 19 -24.92 -3.80 6.54
C GLU A 19 -24.71 -3.17 5.16
N ASN A 20 -23.92 -2.09 5.13
CA ASN A 20 -23.56 -1.37 3.91
C ASN A 20 -22.50 -2.16 3.15
N ASN A 21 -22.89 -3.27 2.53
CA ASN A 21 -22.13 -4.19 1.66
C ASN A 21 -21.28 -3.51 0.56
N GLY A 22 -20.29 -2.68 0.91
CA GLY A 22 -19.48 -1.88 -0.02
C GLY A 22 -20.25 -0.77 -0.76
N ARG A 23 -21.42 -0.34 -0.24
CA ARG A 23 -22.32 0.60 -0.95
C ARG A 23 -22.26 2.05 -0.47
N SER A 24 -21.48 2.33 0.57
CA SER A 24 -21.22 3.69 1.04
C SER A 24 -19.74 3.96 0.93
N TRP A 25 -19.39 4.91 0.05
CA TRP A 25 -18.03 5.35 -0.19
C TRP A 25 -17.86 6.75 0.38
N LYS A 26 -16.76 6.95 1.11
CA LYS A 26 -16.33 8.27 1.57
C LYS A 26 -14.95 8.53 0.99
N THR A 27 -14.71 9.76 0.56
CA THR A 27 -13.39 10.20 0.14
C THR A 27 -12.41 10.12 1.32
N SER A 28 -11.18 9.69 1.04
CA SER A 28 -10.07 9.77 1.98
C SER A 28 -9.49 11.19 2.02
N ASN A 29 -8.51 11.44 2.88
CA ASN A 29 -7.75 12.71 2.88
C ASN A 29 -6.69 12.80 1.76
N LEU A 30 -6.43 11.72 1.01
CA LEU A 30 -5.64 11.75 -0.23
C LEU A 30 -6.55 12.20 -1.38
N THR A 31 -6.58 13.50 -1.63
CA THR A 31 -7.34 14.12 -2.75
C THR A 31 -6.37 14.67 -3.80
N GLU A 32 -6.81 14.74 -5.06
CA GLU A 32 -6.06 15.36 -6.17
C GLU A 32 -4.69 14.70 -6.49
N ILE A 33 -4.51 13.45 -6.07
CA ILE A 33 -3.27 12.68 -6.30
C ILE A 33 -3.59 11.45 -7.13
N SER A 34 -2.81 11.24 -8.19
CA SER A 34 -2.84 10.01 -8.99
C SER A 34 -2.18 8.85 -8.22
N VAL A 35 -3.02 7.97 -7.68
CA VAL A 35 -2.60 6.75 -6.97
C VAL A 35 -2.48 5.60 -7.96
N ASN A 36 -1.31 4.97 -8.02
CA ASN A 36 -1.02 3.85 -8.93
C ASN A 36 -1.40 2.50 -8.32
N SER A 37 -1.11 2.28 -7.03
CA SER A 37 -1.41 1.01 -6.36
C SER A 37 -1.61 1.23 -4.87
N VAL A 38 -2.45 0.38 -4.25
CA VAL A 38 -2.67 0.35 -2.81
C VAL A 38 -2.63 -1.10 -2.32
N LEU A 39 -1.93 -1.35 -1.22
CA LEU A 39 -1.91 -2.64 -0.55
C LEU A 39 -2.11 -2.47 0.96
N GLY A 40 -2.97 -3.30 1.53
CA GLY A 40 -3.24 -3.35 2.97
C GLY A 40 -2.87 -4.73 3.54
N ASP A 41 -2.16 -4.73 4.67
CA ASP A 41 -1.80 -5.93 5.43
C ASP A 41 -1.75 -5.62 6.93
N ASN A 42 -2.39 -6.46 7.74
CA ASN A 42 -2.36 -6.39 9.21
C ASN A 42 -2.56 -4.97 9.81
N GLY A 43 -3.56 -4.23 9.31
CA GLY A 43 -3.89 -2.89 9.81
C GLY A 43 -2.92 -1.79 9.37
N LYS A 44 -2.08 -2.06 8.38
CA LYS A 44 -1.21 -1.10 7.73
C LYS A 44 -1.51 -1.06 6.24
N TRP A 45 -1.44 0.12 5.66
CA TRP A 45 -1.72 0.37 4.26
C TRP A 45 -0.61 1.19 3.64
N VAL A 46 -0.28 0.90 2.39
CA VAL A 46 0.68 1.65 1.59
C VAL A 46 0.06 1.97 0.24
N ALA A 47 0.22 3.22 -0.20
CA ALA A 47 -0.21 3.71 -1.49
C ALA A 47 0.99 4.28 -2.26
N THR A 48 1.17 3.83 -3.50
CA THR A 48 2.16 4.36 -4.43
C THR A 48 1.50 5.34 -5.39
N THR A 49 2.23 6.36 -5.84
CA THR A 49 1.65 7.45 -6.64
C THR A 49 2.48 7.73 -7.88
N GLN A 50 1.89 8.48 -8.81
CA GLN A 50 2.54 8.85 -10.07
C GLN A 50 3.70 9.83 -9.87
N ASP A 51 3.57 10.83 -8.99
CA ASP A 51 4.58 11.90 -8.84
C ASP A 51 4.85 12.32 -7.39
N ASN A 52 4.04 11.84 -6.43
CA ASN A 52 4.01 12.31 -5.05
C ASN A 52 4.71 11.35 -4.07
N GLY A 53 5.44 10.37 -4.61
CA GLY A 53 6.11 9.33 -3.84
C GLY A 53 5.14 8.31 -3.21
N VAL A 54 5.30 8.05 -1.91
CA VAL A 54 4.62 6.97 -1.20
C VAL A 54 3.91 7.48 0.06
N PHE A 55 2.69 7.01 0.26
CA PHE A 55 1.85 7.31 1.43
C PHE A 55 1.54 6.03 2.21
N TYR A 56 1.25 6.18 3.51
CA TYR A 56 0.84 5.08 4.37
C TYR A 56 -0.32 5.45 5.28
N SER A 57 -1.03 4.45 5.78
CA SER A 57 -2.17 4.60 6.69
C SER A 57 -2.28 3.42 7.66
N THR A 58 -2.86 3.66 8.83
CA THR A 58 -3.22 2.62 9.82
C THR A 58 -4.71 2.26 9.79
N ASP A 59 -5.53 2.98 9.02
CA ASP A 59 -6.99 2.80 8.96
C ASP A 59 -7.57 2.75 7.53
N GLY A 60 -6.73 2.94 6.50
CA GLY A 60 -7.10 2.96 5.09
C GLY A 60 -7.90 4.20 4.67
N LYS A 61 -8.06 5.19 5.56
CA LYS A 61 -8.91 6.37 5.39
C LYS A 61 -8.12 7.67 5.55
N ASN A 62 -7.23 7.69 6.54
CA ASN A 62 -6.34 8.78 6.85
C ASN A 62 -4.92 8.38 6.48
N TRP A 63 -4.36 9.09 5.52
CA TRP A 63 -3.08 8.81 4.90
C TRP A 63 -2.07 9.88 5.27
N THR A 64 -0.83 9.44 5.48
CA THR A 64 0.32 10.29 5.82
C THR A 64 1.41 10.05 4.78
N GLN A 65 2.03 11.14 4.30
CA GLN A 65 3.14 11.03 3.36
C GLN A 65 4.37 10.44 4.06
N SER A 66 5.06 9.53 3.40
CA SER A 66 6.35 9.01 3.87
C SER A 66 7.51 9.96 3.55
N LYS A 67 8.74 9.58 3.88
CA LYS A 67 9.95 10.31 3.45
C LYS A 67 10.20 10.23 1.94
N LEU A 68 9.52 9.35 1.21
CA LEU A 68 9.48 9.39 -0.25
C LEU A 68 8.43 10.42 -0.66
N THR A 69 8.84 11.68 -0.76
CA THR A 69 7.94 12.82 -1.02
C THR A 69 7.77 13.12 -2.50
N SER A 70 8.53 12.45 -3.38
CA SER A 70 8.48 12.61 -4.82
C SER A 70 8.84 11.29 -5.52
N GLY A 71 8.61 11.25 -6.83
CA GLY A 71 8.93 10.13 -7.69
C GLY A 71 7.71 9.25 -7.99
N SER A 72 7.84 8.51 -9.07
CA SER A 72 6.81 7.62 -9.60
C SER A 72 7.02 6.20 -9.11
N PHE A 73 5.96 5.63 -8.53
CA PHE A 73 5.96 4.27 -7.99
C PHE A 73 4.75 3.51 -8.51
N GLY A 74 4.99 2.41 -9.22
CA GLY A 74 3.96 1.67 -9.96
C GLY A 74 3.43 0.44 -9.24
N ALA A 75 4.18 -0.11 -8.29
CA ALA A 75 3.83 -1.36 -7.63
C ALA A 75 4.23 -1.36 -6.16
N VAL A 76 3.44 -2.08 -5.36
CA VAL A 76 3.71 -2.34 -3.94
C VAL A 76 3.44 -3.81 -3.61
N CYS A 77 4.32 -4.44 -2.84
CA CYS A 77 4.07 -5.74 -2.22
C CYS A 77 4.52 -5.74 -0.75
N CYS A 78 4.01 -6.68 0.03
CA CYS A 78 4.39 -6.84 1.42
C CYS A 78 4.54 -8.31 1.82
N ARG A 79 5.40 -8.57 2.80
CA ARG A 79 5.54 -9.86 3.45
C ARG A 79 6.01 -9.67 4.88
N GLU A 80 5.29 -10.25 5.83
CA GLU A 80 5.67 -10.28 7.26
C GLU A 80 6.00 -8.88 7.82
N GLY A 81 5.19 -7.87 7.47
CA GLY A 81 5.38 -6.49 7.92
C GLY A 81 6.49 -5.70 7.22
N SER A 82 7.19 -6.30 6.26
CA SER A 82 8.11 -5.60 5.35
C SER A 82 7.41 -5.27 4.04
N TRP A 83 7.66 -4.07 3.53
CA TRP A 83 7.03 -3.49 2.36
C TRP A 83 8.08 -3.19 1.30
N VAL A 84 7.73 -3.41 0.05
CA VAL A 84 8.58 -3.16 -1.11
C VAL A 84 7.79 -2.37 -2.14
N VAL A 85 8.41 -1.34 -2.72
CA VAL A 85 7.85 -0.54 -3.80
C VAL A 85 8.80 -0.53 -4.99
N GLY A 86 8.23 -0.57 -6.19
CA GLY A 86 8.97 -0.42 -7.46
C GLY A 86 8.78 0.97 -8.03
N SER A 87 9.90 1.67 -8.25
CA SER A 87 9.89 2.96 -8.97
C SER A 87 9.71 2.75 -10.46
N LEU A 88 8.95 3.63 -11.11
CA LEU A 88 8.87 3.76 -12.56
C LEU A 88 9.95 4.70 -13.13
N ASP A 89 10.71 5.35 -12.23
CA ASP A 89 11.87 6.19 -12.54
C ASP A 89 13.18 5.42 -12.20
N ASP A 90 14.27 6.15 -11.99
CA ASP A 90 15.61 5.60 -11.74
C ASP A 90 15.87 5.18 -10.28
N ALA A 91 14.89 5.31 -9.36
CA ALA A 91 15.09 4.97 -7.95
C ALA A 91 15.16 3.44 -7.69
N GLY A 92 14.75 2.63 -8.66
CA GLY A 92 14.76 1.18 -8.57
C GLY A 92 13.76 0.63 -7.55
N ILE A 93 14.16 -0.40 -6.81
CA ILE A 93 13.33 -1.05 -5.79
C ILE A 93 13.68 -0.46 -4.42
N LEU A 94 12.66 -0.06 -3.65
CA LEU A 94 12.84 0.41 -2.27
C LEU A 94 12.05 -0.46 -1.30
N TYR A 95 12.53 -0.58 -0.07
CA TYR A 95 11.89 -1.36 0.98
C TYR A 95 11.83 -0.63 2.32
N THR A 96 10.92 -1.05 3.19
CA THR A 96 10.77 -0.54 4.56
C THR A 96 10.12 -1.57 5.48
N SER A 97 10.43 -1.51 6.78
CA SER A 97 9.72 -2.24 7.83
C SER A 97 8.88 -1.32 8.74
N ASN A 98 8.98 0.00 8.54
CA ASN A 98 8.36 1.01 9.42
C ASN A 98 7.50 2.03 8.67
N LEU A 99 7.36 1.91 7.34
CA LEU A 99 6.54 2.75 6.46
C LEU A 99 6.99 4.22 6.30
N ASN A 100 7.78 4.72 7.25
CA ASN A 100 8.23 6.10 7.27
C ASN A 100 9.57 6.30 6.58
N SER A 101 10.50 5.35 6.73
CA SER A 101 11.85 5.42 6.15
C SER A 101 12.05 4.27 5.17
N TRP A 102 12.48 4.61 3.96
CA TRP A 102 12.66 3.69 2.85
C TRP A 102 14.12 3.59 2.47
N SER A 103 14.57 2.39 2.08
CA SER A 103 15.94 2.11 1.66
C SER A 103 15.94 1.44 0.30
N ALA A 104 16.86 1.81 -0.59
CA ALA A 104 17.02 1.14 -1.87
C ALA A 104 17.53 -0.30 -1.66
N ALA A 105 16.95 -1.26 -2.39
CA ALA A 105 17.30 -2.68 -2.31
C ALA A 105 18.67 -3.00 -2.92
N TYR A 106 19.27 -2.08 -3.69
CA TYR A 106 20.59 -2.26 -4.30
C TYR A 106 21.60 -1.22 -3.81
N PRO A 107 22.88 -1.60 -3.68
CA PRO A 107 23.94 -0.66 -3.35
C PRO A 107 24.29 0.17 -4.59
N LYS A 108 24.67 1.44 -4.39
CA LYS A 108 25.01 2.41 -5.45
C LYS A 108 25.85 1.78 -6.56
N LYS A 109 25.57 2.13 -7.83
CA LYS A 109 26.34 1.74 -9.03
C LYS A 109 27.84 1.57 -8.72
N GLY A 110 28.40 0.36 -8.88
CA GLY A 110 29.82 0.04 -8.63
C GLY A 110 30.13 -0.78 -7.36
N SER A 111 29.13 -1.25 -6.64
CA SER A 111 29.28 -1.96 -5.36
C SER A 111 29.11 -3.47 -5.42
N PHE A 112 28.84 -4.02 -6.61
CA PHE A 112 28.88 -5.47 -6.84
C PHE A 112 30.35 -5.89 -7.02
N LYS A 113 30.91 -6.59 -6.05
CA LYS A 113 32.12 -7.41 -6.24
C LYS A 113 31.69 -8.88 -6.22
N PRO A 114 32.07 -9.69 -7.22
CA PRO A 114 31.71 -11.10 -7.30
C PRO A 114 32.27 -11.92 -6.13
#